data_AF-A0A7S4VBR2-F1
#
_entry.id   AF-A0A7S4VBR2-F1
#
_cell.length_a   1.000
_cell.length_b   1.000
_cell.length_c   1.000
_cell.angle_alpha   90.00
_cell.angle_beta   90.00
_cell.angle_gamma   90.00
#
_symmetry.space_group_name_H-M   'P 1'
#
loop_
_entity.id
_entity.type
_entity.pdbx_description
1 polymer ?
#
loop_
_entity_poly.entity_id
_entity_poly.type
_entity_poly.pdbx_seq_one_letter_code
_entity_poly.pdbx_strand_id
1 'polypeptide(L)'
;MAQGTGPTDLWVCLPTATLAMAPAVETVQMPPTTREFLARLHPEIYSDVALLLIFIGSLVGLHFLYYEVSMLKRPHERGLFGQLIAALFTSVCLGFGAFLLLVWAGVYV
;
A
#
# COMPACT_ATOMS: atom_id res chain seq x y z
N MET A 1 14.23 39.29 -51.06
CA MET A 1 13.80 38.74 -52.36
C MET A 1 14.79 37.61 -52.66
N ALA A 2 14.45 36.33 -52.69
CA ALA A 2 13.24 35.69 -53.17
C ALA A 2 12.83 34.45 -52.34
N GLN A 3 11.53 34.22 -52.34
CA GLN A 3 10.77 33.07 -51.85
C GLN A 3 10.95 31.88 -52.81
N GLY A 4 11.02 30.66 -52.27
CA GLY A 4 10.95 29.41 -53.03
C GLY A 4 10.23 28.34 -52.20
N THR A 5 8.92 28.25 -52.39
CA THR A 5 7.98 27.31 -51.74
C THR A 5 7.87 26.00 -52.51
N GLY A 6 7.83 24.86 -51.81
CA GLY A 6 7.36 23.58 -52.37
C GLY A 6 7.32 22.47 -51.30
N PRO A 7 6.30 21.58 -51.31
CA PRO A 7 5.74 20.99 -50.09
C PRO A 7 6.05 19.50 -49.95
N THR A 8 6.66 19.11 -48.82
CA THR A 8 6.74 17.71 -48.38
C THR A 8 6.35 17.59 -46.91
N ASP A 9 5.24 18.24 -46.55
CA ASP A 9 4.47 17.93 -45.36
C ASP A 9 3.26 17.13 -45.81
N LEU A 10 3.35 15.80 -45.88
CA LEU A 10 2.15 14.97 -45.92
C LEU A 10 2.45 13.49 -45.59
N TRP A 11 1.81 13.03 -44.51
CA TRP A 11 1.48 11.63 -44.19
C TRP A 11 2.54 10.74 -43.54
N VAL A 12 2.87 11.03 -42.28
CA VAL A 12 2.72 9.99 -41.22
C VAL A 12 2.07 10.62 -39.99
N CYS A 13 0.82 11.09 -40.14
CA CYS A 13 -0.08 11.22 -39.00
C CYS A 13 -0.61 9.82 -38.68
N LEU A 14 0.22 8.96 -38.08
CA LEU A 14 -0.34 7.94 -37.20
C LEU A 14 -0.99 8.74 -36.07
N PRO A 15 -2.29 8.58 -35.77
CA PRO A 15 -2.73 8.84 -34.43
C PRO A 15 -2.01 7.78 -33.60
N THR A 16 -0.83 8.13 -33.09
CA THR A 16 -0.35 7.52 -31.85
C THR A 16 -1.41 7.92 -30.85
N ALA A 17 -2.47 7.12 -30.78
CA ALA A 17 -3.24 6.95 -29.58
C ALA A 17 -2.21 6.46 -28.57
N THR A 18 -1.47 7.42 -28.02
CA THR A 18 -0.85 7.31 -26.72
C THR A 18 -2.02 6.97 -25.83
N LEU A 19 -2.23 5.67 -25.66
CA LEU A 19 -2.87 5.10 -24.50
C LEU A 19 -1.94 5.51 -23.35
N ALA A 20 -2.01 6.79 -22.99
CA ALA A 20 -1.43 7.39 -21.82
C ALA A 20 -2.26 6.91 -20.64
N MET A 21 -2.33 5.60 -20.49
CA MET A 21 -2.67 4.95 -19.25
C MET A 21 -1.37 4.75 -18.50
N ALA A 22 -0.61 5.83 -18.34
CA ALA A 22 0.21 5.96 -17.15
C ALA A 22 -0.84 6.06 -16.04
N PRO A 23 -1.00 5.07 -15.16
CA PRO A 23 -1.84 5.28 -14.00
C PRO A 23 -1.27 6.52 -13.33
N ALA A 24 -2.07 7.58 -13.20
CA ALA A 24 -1.71 8.68 -12.34
C ALA A 24 -1.55 8.05 -10.96
N VAL A 25 -0.29 7.84 -10.55
CA VAL A 25 0.01 7.40 -9.19
C VAL A 25 -0.40 8.57 -8.32
N GLU A 26 -1.62 8.51 -7.79
CA GLU A 26 -2.13 9.50 -6.86
C GLU A 26 -1.29 9.38 -5.59
N THR A 27 -0.30 10.26 -5.48
CA THR A 27 0.55 10.35 -4.30
C THR A 27 -0.25 11.02 -3.18
N VAL A 28 -0.40 10.33 -2.06
CA VAL A 28 -1.10 10.86 -0.90
C VAL A 28 -0.13 11.74 -0.09
N GLN A 29 -0.50 13.01 0.08
CA GLN A 29 0.31 13.96 0.86
C GLN A 29 0.25 13.61 2.35
N MET A 30 1.42 13.42 2.97
CA MET A 30 1.52 13.16 4.41
C MET A 30 1.48 14.44 5.27
N PRO A 31 0.90 14.38 6.48
CA PRO A 31 1.05 15.44 7.48
C PRO A 31 2.52 15.72 7.81
N PRO A 32 2.89 16.97 8.13
CA PRO A 32 4.29 17.37 8.34
C PRO A 32 4.96 16.61 9.51
N THR A 33 4.22 16.32 10.58
CA THR A 33 4.71 15.56 11.74
C THR A 33 5.14 14.14 11.38
N THR A 34 4.39 13.48 10.49
CA THR A 34 4.70 12.13 10.01
C THR A 34 5.94 12.13 9.10
N ARG A 35 6.08 13.16 8.26
CA ARG A 35 7.25 13.34 7.37
C ARG A 35 8.52 13.55 8.18
N GLU A 36 8.49 14.36 9.23
CA GLU A 36 9.64 14.56 10.12
C GLU A 36 10.06 13.28 10.85
N PHE A 37 9.09 12.46 11.27
CA PHE A 37 9.38 11.15 11.88
C PHE A 37 10.06 10.21 10.89
N LEU A 38 9.52 10.10 9.68
CA LEU A 38 10.12 9.30 8.60
C LEU A 38 11.50 9.83 8.22
N ALA A 39 11.71 11.15 8.13
CA ALA A 39 13.02 11.72 7.79
C ALA A 39 14.16 11.32 8.75
N ARG A 40 13.86 10.84 9.97
CA ARG A 40 14.85 10.32 10.93
C ARG A 40 15.23 8.86 10.70
N LEU A 41 14.45 8.13 9.91
CA LEU A 41 14.63 6.71 9.64
C LEU A 41 15.28 6.50 8.27
N HIS A 42 16.14 5.50 8.18
CA HIS A 42 16.69 5.10 6.88
C HIS A 42 15.60 4.46 6.02
N PRO A 43 15.51 4.80 4.72
CA PRO A 43 14.45 4.32 3.84
C PRO A 43 14.40 2.81 3.65
N GLU A 44 15.53 2.12 3.82
CA GLU A 44 15.59 0.65 3.71
C GLU A 44 14.85 -0.05 4.86
N ILE A 45 14.88 0.54 6.05
CA ILE A 45 14.31 -0.04 7.28
C ILE A 45 12.77 -0.12 7.20
N TYR A 46 12.13 0.75 6.40
CA TYR A 46 10.67 0.74 6.25
C TYR A 46 10.16 -0.60 5.73
N SER A 47 10.82 -1.14 4.70
CA SER A 47 10.41 -2.40 4.08
C SER A 47 10.59 -3.58 5.02
N ASP A 48 11.73 -3.66 5.71
CA ASP A 48 12.01 -4.74 6.66
C ASP A 48 11.00 -4.75 7.81
N VAL A 49 10.75 -3.58 8.41
CA VAL A 49 9.79 -3.45 9.51
C VAL A 49 8.36 -3.67 9.04
N ALA A 50 8.00 -3.17 7.85
CA ALA A 50 6.68 -3.38 7.26
C ALA A 50 6.39 -4.87 7.04
N LEU A 51 7.32 -5.58 6.40
CA LEU A 51 7.20 -7.01 6.13
C LEU A 51 7.12 -7.81 7.44
N LEU A 52 7.94 -7.47 8.45
CA LEU A 52 7.89 -8.12 9.75
C LEU A 52 6.54 -7.92 10.45
N LEU A 53 6.02 -6.69 10.47
CA LEU A 53 4.71 -6.37 11.08
C LEU A 53 3.56 -7.06 10.35
N ILE A 54 3.56 -7.03 9.02
CA ILE A 54 2.54 -7.71 8.22
C ILE A 54 2.62 -9.23 8.43
N PHE A 55 3.82 -9.80 8.45
CA PHE A 55 4.02 -11.23 8.64
C PHE A 55 3.48 -11.70 10.00
N ILE A 56 3.89 -11.05 11.08
CA ILE A 56 3.41 -11.38 12.44
C ILE A 56 1.91 -11.10 12.56
N GLY A 57 1.43 -9.95 12.07
CA GLY A 57 0.01 -9.61 12.10
C GLY A 57 -0.84 -10.62 11.33
N SER A 58 -0.36 -11.11 10.18
CA SER A 58 -1.04 -12.13 9.39
C SER A 58 -1.08 -13.48 10.10
N LEU A 59 0.00 -13.88 10.78
CA LEU A 59 0.01 -15.11 11.58
C LEU A 59 -1.00 -15.06 12.73
N VAL A 60 -1.04 -13.95 13.47
CA VAL A 60 -2.01 -13.77 14.58
C VAL A 60 -3.45 -13.67 14.04
N GLY A 61 -3.66 -12.95 12.93
CA GLY A 61 -4.96 -12.85 12.27
C GLY A 61 -5.46 -14.19 11.73
N LEU A 62 -4.58 -15.00 11.15
CA LEU A 62 -4.91 -16.35 10.70
C LEU A 62 -5.23 -17.27 11.87
N HIS A 63 -4.48 -17.18 12.97
CA HIS A 63 -4.77 -17.93 14.19
C HIS A 63 -6.13 -17.53 14.79
N PHE A 64 -6.46 -16.23 14.80
CA PHE A 64 -7.78 -15.74 15.21
C PHE A 64 -8.89 -16.30 14.32
N LEU A 65 -8.70 -16.29 13.00
CA LEU A 65 -9.67 -16.85 12.05
C LEU A 65 -9.86 -18.35 12.26
N TYR A 66 -8.77 -19.10 12.45
CA TYR A 66 -8.80 -20.53 12.75
C TYR A 66 -9.56 -20.83 14.05
N TYR A 67 -9.31 -20.03 15.09
CA TYR A 67 -10.04 -20.12 16.35
C TYR A 67 -11.54 -19.89 16.16
N GLU A 68 -11.94 -18.86 15.41
CA GLU A 68 -13.35 -18.56 15.13
C GLU A 68 -14.05 -19.69 14.36
N VAL A 69 -13.42 -20.18 13.29
CA VAL A 69 -13.94 -21.31 12.50
C VAL A 69 -14.04 -22.59 13.34
N SER A 70 -13.10 -22.80 14.27
CA SER A 70 -13.13 -23.95 15.18
C SER A 70 -14.24 -23.83 16.22
N MET A 71 -14.51 -22.63 16.72
CA MET A 71 -15.54 -22.35 17.72
C MET A 71 -16.97 -22.45 17.18
N LEU A 72 -17.17 -22.39 15.86
CA LEU A 72 -18.47 -22.76 15.25
C LEU A 72 -18.90 -24.18 15.63
N LYS A 73 -17.96 -25.09 15.88
CA LYS A 73 -18.24 -26.47 16.32
C LYS A 73 -18.49 -26.60 17.83
N ARG A 74 -18.04 -25.64 18.64
CA ARG A 74 -18.08 -25.68 20.12
C ARG A 74 -18.46 -24.31 20.70
N PRO A 75 -19.73 -23.89 20.57
CA PRO A 75 -20.14 -22.53 20.92
C PRO A 75 -20.10 -22.21 22.42
N HIS A 76 -20.04 -23.23 23.29
CA HIS A 76 -20.17 -23.03 24.74
C HIS A 76 -18.91 -22.46 25.43
N GLU A 77 -17.74 -22.56 24.79
CA GLU A 77 -16.43 -22.16 25.37
C GLU A 77 -15.92 -20.81 24.83
N ARG A 78 -16.79 -20.03 24.17
CA ARG A 78 -16.38 -18.85 23.40
C ARG A 78 -16.14 -17.62 24.28
N GLY A 79 -14.87 -17.22 24.41
CA GLY A 79 -14.46 -16.05 25.18
C GLY A 79 -14.22 -14.80 24.32
N LEU A 80 -15.09 -13.79 24.42
CA LEU A 80 -15.04 -12.57 23.59
C LEU A 80 -13.84 -11.66 23.93
N PHE A 81 -13.43 -11.60 25.20
CA PHE A 81 -12.36 -10.69 25.63
C PHE A 81 -10.99 -11.02 24.99
N GLY A 82 -10.60 -12.30 24.98
CA GLY A 82 -9.34 -12.73 24.37
C GLY A 82 -9.33 -12.55 22.85
N GLN A 83 -10.48 -12.79 22.21
CA GLN A 83 -10.70 -12.53 20.79
C GLN A 83 -10.53 -11.05 20.44
N LEU A 84 -11.09 -10.15 21.26
CA LEU A 84 -10.99 -8.72 21.04
C LEU A 84 -9.55 -8.22 21.16
N ILE A 85 -8.79 -8.70 22.15
CA ILE A 85 -7.37 -8.36 22.29
C ILE A 85 -6.56 -8.87 21.09
N ALA A 86 -6.79 -10.11 20.67
CA ALA A 86 -6.11 -10.68 19.51
C ALA A 86 -6.43 -9.92 18.21
N ALA A 87 -7.70 -9.54 18.01
CA ALA A 87 -8.14 -8.77 16.86
C ALA A 87 -7.57 -7.34 16.88
N LEU A 88 -7.52 -6.69 18.05
CA LEU A 88 -6.92 -5.36 18.21
C LEU A 88 -5.42 -5.39 17.91
N PHE A 89 -4.70 -6.35 18.49
CA PHE A 89 -3.26 -6.52 18.22
C PHE A 89 -2.98 -6.76 16.74
N THR A 90 -3.77 -7.65 16.13
CA THR A 90 -3.72 -7.94 14.68
C THR A 90 -3.96 -6.69 13.84
N SER A 91 -4.99 -5.91 14.17
CA SER A 91 -5.34 -4.66 13.47
C SER A 91 -4.23 -3.63 13.54
N VAL A 92 -3.62 -3.44 14.71
CA VAL A 92 -2.49 -2.51 14.89
C VAL A 92 -1.28 -2.96 14.06
N CYS A 93 -0.89 -4.24 14.13
CA CYS A 93 0.25 -4.76 13.38
C CYS A 93 0.05 -4.68 11.86
N LEU A 94 -1.10 -5.12 11.36
CA LEU A 94 -1.41 -5.05 9.92
C LEU A 94 -1.57 -3.60 9.43
N GLY A 95 -2.20 -2.74 10.22
CA GLY A 95 -2.37 -1.33 9.89
C GLY A 95 -1.05 -0.58 9.78
N PHE A 96 -0.20 -0.67 10.81
CA PHE A 96 1.13 -0.03 10.78
C PHE A 96 2.04 -0.66 9.72
N GLY A 97 2.00 -1.98 9.55
CA GLY A 97 2.76 -2.67 8.53
C GLY A 97 2.38 -2.23 7.11
N ALA A 98 1.08 -2.14 6.82
CA ALA A 98 0.58 -1.65 5.54
C ALA A 98 0.93 -0.18 5.29
N PHE A 99 0.83 0.67 6.32
CA PHE A 99 1.23 2.07 6.22
C PHE A 99 2.71 2.22 5.84
N LEU A 100 3.61 1.52 6.55
CA LEU A 100 5.05 1.55 6.26
C LEU A 100 5.37 0.99 4.87
N LEU A 101 4.64 -0.05 4.45
CA LEU A 101 4.79 -0.62 3.11
C LEU A 101 4.39 0.39 2.01
N LEU A 102 3.30 1.15 2.21
CA LEU A 102 2.84 2.17 1.26
C LEU A 102 3.77 3.38 1.20
N VAL A 103 4.37 3.76 2.33
CA VAL A 103 5.44 4.77 2.37
C VAL A 103 6.66 4.28 1.60
N TRP A 104 7.08 3.03 1.83
CA TRP A 104 8.20 2.44 1.10
C TRP A 104 7.93 2.32 -0.41
N ALA A 105 6.69 2.00 -0.80
CA ALA A 105 6.27 1.95 -2.20
C ALA A 105 6.20 3.34 -2.88
N GLY A 106 6.39 4.43 -2.14
CA GLY A 106 6.35 5.80 -2.67
C GLY A 106 4.95 6.35 -2.94
N VAL A 107 3.90 5.69 -2.42
CA VAL A 107 2.50 6.17 -2.54
C VAL A 107 2.27 7.35 -1.59
N TYR A 108 2.86 7.29 -0.40
CA TYR A 108 2.84 8.40 0.54
C TYR A 108 4.10 9.25 0.36
N VAL A 109 3.88 10.54 0.06
CA VAL A 109 4.95 11.54 -0.15
C VAL A 109 4.90 12.63 0.90
#